data_AF-A0A6S7E2K8-F1
#
_entry.id   AF-A0A6S7E2K8-F1
#
_cell.length_a   1.000
_cell.length_b   1.000
_cell.length_c   1.000
_cell.angle_alpha   90.00
_cell.angle_beta   90.00
_cell.angle_gamma   90.00
#
_symmetry.space_group_name_H-M   'P 1'
#
loop_
_entity.id
_entity.type
_entity.pdbx_description
1 polymer ?
#
loop_
_entity_poly.entity_id
_entity_poly.type
_entity_poly.pdbx_seq_one_letter_code
_entity_poly.pdbx_strand_id
1 'polypeptide(L)'
;MSWKSPPASADHLRAKLDDEFETVAKPQGLRRTSDARREQEAEAGDAPDQWRRSSEEGGARRGRRAATDQEGQDAGDKPARKGPSLKMRAVGYLSRREHAREELARKLAAYAEDPAEVEAVLDALEKEGWLSTERFAQSLVHRRASRQGAARIVQELRQHGVDDNQVAELREQLRATEYDRALEVWKKRFSARPEDRAAYAKQARFLASRGFAHDVIRRILGAGDED
;
A
#
# COMPACT_ATOMS: atom_id res chain seq x y z
N MET A 1 -15.19 20.48 -16.77
CA MET A 1 -15.99 20.27 -15.54
C MET A 1 -15.04 20.45 -14.35
N SER A 2 -15.37 21.37 -13.44
CA SER A 2 -14.54 21.72 -12.28
C SER A 2 -14.59 20.60 -11.25
N TRP A 3 -13.43 20.01 -10.95
CA TRP A 3 -13.27 18.91 -10.00
C TRP A 3 -13.20 19.52 -8.59
N LYS A 4 -14.23 19.30 -7.76
CA LYS A 4 -14.16 19.58 -6.33
C LYS A 4 -13.50 18.38 -5.65
N SER A 5 -12.27 18.56 -5.15
CA SER A 5 -11.63 17.63 -4.24
C SER A 5 -12.41 17.57 -2.92
N PRO A 6 -12.73 16.38 -2.37
CA PRO A 6 -13.19 16.29 -0.98
C PRO A 6 -12.02 16.53 -0.01
N PRO A 7 -12.26 17.13 1.17
CA PRO A 7 -11.21 17.43 2.13
C PRO A 7 -10.80 16.18 2.93
N ALA A 8 -9.49 16.08 3.19
CA ALA A 8 -8.82 15.26 4.20
C ALA A 8 -8.72 13.74 3.94
N SER A 9 -7.74 13.31 3.14
CA SER A 9 -7.41 11.89 2.94
C SER A 9 -6.00 11.47 3.38
N ALA A 10 -5.25 12.34 4.09
CA ALA A 10 -3.92 11.97 4.60
C ALA A 10 -3.60 12.57 5.98
N ASP A 11 -3.86 13.88 6.18
CA ASP A 11 -3.41 14.55 7.40
C ASP A 11 -4.24 14.20 8.64
N HIS A 12 -5.53 13.91 8.47
CA HIS A 12 -6.41 13.48 9.57
C HIS A 12 -6.14 12.03 10.01
N LEU A 13 -5.58 11.20 9.12
CA LEU A 13 -5.22 9.80 9.40
C LEU A 13 -3.95 9.69 10.25
N ARG A 14 -3.08 10.71 10.22
CA ARG A 14 -1.89 10.78 11.06
C ARG A 14 -2.22 11.25 12.48
N ALA A 15 -3.16 12.18 12.63
CA ALA A 15 -3.60 12.68 13.94
C ALA A 15 -4.35 11.64 14.79
N LYS A 16 -5.14 10.74 14.19
CA LYS A 16 -5.82 9.66 14.93
C LYS A 16 -4.90 8.53 15.41
N LEU A 17 -3.68 8.44 14.86
CA LEU A 17 -2.68 7.46 15.32
C LEU A 17 -1.98 7.91 16.61
N ASP A 18 -2.01 9.22 16.95
CA ASP A 18 -1.37 9.76 18.15
C ASP A 18 -2.31 9.76 19.37
N ASP A 19 -3.63 9.77 19.19
CA ASP A 19 -4.61 9.94 20.28
C ASP A 19 -5.00 8.62 20.99
N GLU A 20 -4.81 7.45 20.36
CA GLU A 20 -5.14 6.13 20.97
C GLU A 20 -3.94 5.44 21.67
N PHE A 21 -2.74 6.02 21.63
CA PHE A 21 -1.54 5.47 22.28
C PHE A 21 -1.18 6.12 23.63
N GLU A 22 -1.97 7.07 24.13
CA GLU A 22 -1.67 7.82 25.36
C GLU A 22 -2.59 7.48 26.56
N THR A 23 -2.82 6.18 26.82
CA THR A 23 -3.32 5.72 28.13
C THR A 23 -2.55 4.48 28.64
N VAL A 24 -1.23 4.58 28.71
CA VAL A 24 -0.43 3.77 29.65
C VAL A 24 0.51 4.73 30.36
N ALA A 25 0.47 4.70 31.69
CA ALA A 25 1.14 5.57 32.64
C ALA A 25 2.50 6.12 32.17
N LYS A 26 2.67 7.44 32.23
CA LYS A 26 3.98 8.12 32.13
C LYS A 26 4.76 7.83 33.43
N PRO A 27 5.85 7.03 33.44
CA PRO A 27 6.79 7.10 34.55
C PRO A 27 7.50 8.46 34.45
N GLN A 28 7.30 9.29 35.46
CA GLN A 28 8.02 10.55 35.60
C GLN A 28 9.52 10.25 35.73
N GLY A 29 10.36 10.93 34.94
CA GLY A 29 11.78 11.07 35.28
C GLY A 29 12.84 10.50 34.31
N LEU A 30 12.55 10.25 33.03
CA LEU A 30 13.62 9.86 32.09
C LEU A 30 14.00 11.01 31.14
N ARG A 31 15.09 11.72 31.48
CA ARG A 31 15.75 12.67 30.57
C ARG A 31 16.29 11.91 29.36
N ARG A 32 15.96 12.37 28.15
CA ARG A 32 16.47 11.80 26.89
C ARG A 32 17.96 12.12 26.76
N THR A 33 18.75 11.09 26.50
CA THR A 33 20.21 11.10 26.33
C THR A 33 20.70 11.82 25.06
N SER A 34 19.81 12.55 24.37
CA SER A 34 20.13 13.36 23.19
C SER A 34 20.41 14.83 23.51
N ASP A 35 20.00 15.35 24.68
CA ASP A 35 20.27 16.75 25.07
C ASP A 35 21.63 16.92 25.76
N ALA A 36 22.15 15.89 26.43
CA ALA A 36 23.45 15.93 27.11
C ALA A 36 24.66 15.90 26.16
N ARG A 37 24.46 15.54 24.88
CA ARG A 37 25.55 15.46 23.90
C ARG A 37 25.76 16.79 23.14
N ARG A 38 24.72 17.63 23.07
CA ARG A 38 24.75 18.89 22.34
C ARG A 38 25.44 20.03 23.09
N GLU A 39 25.58 19.89 24.42
CA GLU A 39 26.24 20.87 25.28
C GLU A 39 27.75 20.63 25.43
N GLN A 40 28.26 19.43 25.10
CA GLN A 40 29.72 19.13 25.14
C GLN A 40 30.45 19.41 23.82
N GLU A 41 29.74 19.62 22.71
CA GLU A 41 30.34 19.89 21.39
C GLU A 41 30.50 21.39 21.08
N ALA A 42 30.13 22.29 22.01
CA ALA A 42 30.26 23.75 21.85
C ALA A 42 31.55 24.34 22.48
N GLU A 43 32.30 23.55 23.25
CA GLU A 43 33.55 23.98 23.91
C GLU A 43 34.74 23.06 23.53
N ALA A 44 35.16 23.07 22.27
CA ALA A 44 36.50 22.63 21.90
C ALA A 44 36.89 23.22 20.53
N GLY A 45 37.81 24.18 20.56
CA GLY A 45 38.33 24.86 19.37
C GLY A 45 39.39 24.06 18.60
N ASP A 46 39.52 24.47 17.34
CA ASP A 46 40.75 24.64 16.53
C ASP A 46 41.75 23.48 16.32
N ALA A 47 41.69 22.92 15.10
CA ALA A 47 42.78 22.40 14.24
C ALA A 47 43.60 21.13 14.64
N PRO A 48 44.35 20.49 13.71
CA PRO A 48 43.87 19.88 12.46
C PRO A 48 44.33 18.42 12.24
N ASP A 49 43.68 17.83 11.23
CA ASP A 49 43.96 16.64 10.40
C ASP A 49 45.37 16.01 10.46
N GLN A 50 45.46 14.78 10.99
CA GLN A 50 46.48 13.78 10.62
C GLN A 50 45.95 12.36 10.81
N TRP A 51 45.47 11.75 9.72
CA TRP A 51 45.36 10.29 9.62
C TRP A 51 46.74 9.68 9.38
N ARG A 52 47.29 9.03 10.41
CA ARG A 52 48.41 8.10 10.24
C ARG A 52 48.08 6.74 10.88
N ARG A 53 47.84 5.77 10.00
CA ARG A 53 47.85 4.33 10.26
C ARG A 53 49.25 3.92 10.72
N SER A 54 49.33 3.11 11.77
CA SER A 54 50.43 2.17 12.04
C SER A 54 50.10 1.38 13.31
N SER A 55 49.86 0.07 13.17
CA SER A 55 50.80 -1.01 13.54
C SER A 55 50.84 -1.20 15.05
N GLU A 56 50.16 -2.23 15.55
CA GLU A 56 50.79 -3.52 15.89
C GLU A 56 51.47 -3.49 17.27
N GLU A 57 51.39 -4.65 17.91
CA GLU A 57 52.18 -5.10 19.06
C GLU A 57 51.77 -4.64 20.46
N GLY A 58 51.35 -5.64 21.23
CA GLY A 58 52.17 -6.00 22.37
C GLY A 58 51.44 -6.20 23.70
N GLY A 59 51.56 -7.42 24.22
CA GLY A 59 51.83 -7.56 25.65
C GLY A 59 50.73 -8.19 26.49
N ALA A 60 50.74 -9.53 26.49
CA ALA A 60 50.18 -10.39 27.51
C ALA A 60 50.40 -9.89 28.95
N ARG A 61 49.38 -9.99 29.82
CA ARG A 61 49.56 -10.38 31.23
C ARG A 61 48.42 -11.26 31.72
N ARG A 62 48.87 -12.39 32.28
CA ARG A 62 48.13 -13.48 32.90
C ARG A 62 47.78 -13.09 34.34
N GLY A 63 46.50 -13.09 34.68
CA GLY A 63 46.01 -12.96 36.06
C GLY A 63 45.02 -14.09 36.34
N ARG A 64 45.36 -14.95 37.29
CA ARG A 64 44.58 -16.09 37.78
C ARG A 64 43.98 -15.69 39.13
N ARG A 65 42.79 -16.25 39.47
CA ARG A 65 42.01 -16.20 40.74
C ARG A 65 40.74 -15.34 40.56
N ALA A 66 39.57 -15.69 41.08
CA ALA A 66 39.10 -16.82 41.88
C ALA A 66 37.59 -17.00 41.61
N ALA A 67 37.09 -18.22 41.82
CA ALA A 67 35.67 -18.52 41.90
C ALA A 67 35.01 -17.62 42.94
N THR A 68 33.91 -16.98 42.53
CA THR A 68 32.84 -16.54 43.41
C THR A 68 31.55 -16.97 42.75
N ASP A 69 30.97 -18.03 43.29
CA ASP A 69 29.59 -18.39 43.08
C ASP A 69 28.73 -17.29 43.70
N GLN A 70 28.07 -16.49 42.86
CA GLN A 70 26.89 -15.75 43.27
C GLN A 70 25.83 -15.87 42.18
N GLU A 71 24.79 -16.58 42.58
CA GLU A 71 23.49 -16.69 41.96
C GLU A 71 22.94 -15.30 41.60
N GLY A 72 22.58 -15.16 40.34
CA GLY A 72 21.83 -14.03 39.80
C GLY A 72 20.82 -14.58 38.80
N GLN A 73 19.87 -15.37 39.30
CA GLN A 73 18.62 -15.70 38.61
C GLN A 73 17.78 -14.43 38.46
N ASP A 74 18.05 -13.66 37.41
CA ASP A 74 17.05 -12.80 36.78
C ASP A 74 17.46 -12.48 35.33
N ALA A 75 17.74 -13.54 34.55
CA ALA A 75 17.69 -13.42 33.10
C ALA A 75 16.21 -13.50 32.70
N GLY A 76 15.47 -12.43 33.03
CA GLY A 76 14.11 -12.23 32.54
C GLY A 76 14.08 -12.48 31.05
N ASP A 77 13.31 -13.50 30.67
CA ASP A 77 13.00 -13.89 29.31
C ASP A 77 12.58 -12.63 28.54
N LYS A 78 13.48 -12.05 27.75
CA LYS A 78 13.14 -10.90 26.89
C LYS A 78 12.13 -11.46 25.91
N PRO A 79 10.84 -11.03 25.97
CA PRO A 79 9.83 -11.64 25.13
C PRO A 79 10.28 -11.49 23.68
N ALA A 80 10.41 -12.63 23.00
CA ALA A 80 10.72 -12.65 21.58
C ALA A 80 9.78 -11.65 20.90
N ARG A 81 10.34 -10.69 20.16
CA ARG A 81 9.55 -9.61 19.54
C ARG A 81 8.52 -10.25 18.62
N LYS A 82 7.28 -10.40 19.11
CA LYS A 82 6.15 -10.81 18.29
C LYS A 82 6.07 -9.80 17.15
N GLY A 83 5.96 -10.31 15.92
CA GLY A 83 5.85 -9.45 14.75
C GLY A 83 4.66 -8.50 14.84
N PRO A 84 4.52 -7.56 13.89
CA PRO A 84 3.38 -6.63 13.87
C PRO A 84 2.04 -7.35 14.00
N SER A 85 1.12 -6.77 14.77
CA SER A 85 -0.26 -7.28 14.92
C SER A 85 -1.02 -7.25 13.59
N LEU A 86 -2.09 -8.04 13.48
CA LEU A 86 -2.96 -8.05 12.30
C LEU A 86 -3.51 -6.65 11.99
N LYS A 87 -3.97 -5.90 13.00
CA LYS A 87 -4.43 -4.50 12.84
C LYS A 87 -3.31 -3.61 12.29
N MET A 88 -2.09 -3.70 12.82
CA MET A 88 -0.97 -2.89 12.32
C MET A 88 -0.58 -3.23 10.88
N ARG A 89 -0.63 -4.52 10.50
CA ARG A 89 -0.43 -4.95 9.11
C ARG A 89 -1.53 -4.41 8.20
N ALA A 90 -2.77 -4.49 8.63
CA ALA A 90 -3.93 -4.01 7.88
C ALA A 90 -3.85 -2.50 7.61
N VAL A 91 -3.57 -1.70 8.64
CA VAL A 91 -3.32 -0.25 8.50
C VAL A 91 -2.13 0.01 7.57
N GLY A 92 -1.07 -0.80 7.66
CA GLY A 92 0.05 -0.74 6.73
C GLY A 92 -0.34 -1.03 5.26
N TYR A 93 -1.36 -1.85 5.00
CA TYR A 93 -1.91 -2.01 3.65
C TYR A 93 -2.78 -0.81 3.24
N LEU A 94 -3.71 -0.41 4.11
CA LEU A 94 -4.69 0.64 3.83
C LEU A 94 -4.05 2.03 3.66
N SER A 95 -2.96 2.31 4.36
CA SER A 95 -2.18 3.55 4.20
C SER A 95 -1.57 3.74 2.82
N ARG A 96 -1.34 2.65 2.06
CA ARG A 96 -0.77 2.71 0.71
C ARG A 96 -1.85 2.87 -0.37
N ARG A 97 -2.99 2.22 -0.18
CA ARG A 97 -4.16 2.32 -1.07
C ARG A 97 -5.40 1.68 -0.42
N GLU A 98 -6.55 2.00 -0.98
CA GLU A 98 -7.80 1.27 -0.71
C GLU A 98 -7.69 -0.21 -1.15
N HIS A 99 -8.25 -1.08 -0.32
CA HIS A 99 -8.30 -2.54 -0.52
C HIS A 99 -9.74 -3.02 -0.37
N ALA A 100 -10.11 -4.04 -1.14
CA ALA A 100 -11.36 -4.77 -0.88
C ALA A 100 -11.19 -5.62 0.38
N ARG A 101 -12.29 -5.87 1.09
CA ARG A 101 -12.32 -6.71 2.30
C ARG A 101 -11.64 -8.06 2.06
N GLU A 102 -12.03 -8.78 1.02
CA GLU A 102 -11.46 -10.09 0.68
C GLU A 102 -9.97 -10.02 0.30
N GLU A 103 -9.55 -8.93 -0.35
CA GLU A 103 -8.13 -8.74 -0.70
C GLU A 103 -7.29 -8.60 0.57
N LEU A 104 -7.81 -7.83 1.54
CA LEU A 104 -7.17 -7.64 2.83
C LEU A 104 -7.19 -8.92 3.66
N ALA A 105 -8.31 -9.66 3.66
CA ALA A 105 -8.43 -10.96 4.30
C ALA A 105 -7.34 -11.94 3.80
N ARG A 106 -7.20 -12.10 2.48
CA ARG A 106 -6.16 -12.96 1.87
C ARG A 106 -4.75 -12.55 2.26
N LYS A 107 -4.50 -11.25 2.41
CA LYS A 107 -3.18 -10.72 2.83
C LYS A 107 -2.90 -10.93 4.31
N LEU A 108 -3.93 -10.96 5.15
CA LEU A 108 -3.81 -11.16 6.59
C LEU A 108 -3.79 -12.64 6.98
N ALA A 109 -4.41 -13.51 6.18
CA ALA A 109 -4.51 -14.95 6.44
C ALA A 109 -3.16 -15.63 6.70
N ALA A 110 -2.08 -15.19 6.06
CA ALA A 110 -0.74 -15.73 6.28
C ALA A 110 -0.13 -15.40 7.66
N TYR A 111 -0.78 -14.54 8.45
CA TYR A 111 -0.31 -14.04 9.74
C TYR A 111 -1.26 -14.33 10.91
N ALA A 112 -2.37 -15.03 10.65
CA ALA A 112 -3.36 -15.40 11.64
C ALA A 112 -3.36 -16.93 11.83
N GLU A 113 -3.50 -17.37 13.08
CA GLU A 113 -3.65 -18.79 13.39
C GLU A 113 -5.11 -19.24 13.19
N ASP A 114 -6.06 -18.35 13.48
CA ASP A 114 -7.49 -18.56 13.30
C ASP A 114 -8.07 -17.56 12.27
N PRO A 115 -8.77 -18.02 11.22
CA PRO A 115 -9.53 -17.16 10.31
C PRO A 115 -10.49 -16.19 11.02
N ALA A 116 -11.05 -16.55 12.18
CA ALA A 116 -11.94 -15.68 12.94
C ALA A 116 -11.26 -14.40 13.43
N GLU A 117 -9.94 -14.44 13.73
CA GLU A 117 -9.17 -13.25 14.10
C GLU A 117 -9.09 -12.25 12.95
N VAL A 118 -8.95 -12.75 11.71
CA VAL A 118 -8.93 -11.91 10.51
C VAL A 118 -10.27 -11.21 10.35
N GLU A 119 -11.38 -11.95 10.42
CA GLU A 119 -12.72 -11.37 10.27
C GLU A 119 -13.01 -10.34 11.37
N ALA A 120 -12.64 -10.61 12.63
CA ALA A 120 -12.81 -9.65 13.72
C ALA A 120 -12.03 -8.34 13.49
N VAL A 121 -10.81 -8.42 12.95
CA VAL A 121 -10.01 -7.23 12.59
C VAL A 121 -10.65 -6.47 11.43
N LEU A 122 -11.15 -7.18 10.41
CA LEU A 122 -11.82 -6.54 9.26
C LEU A 122 -13.10 -5.82 9.68
N ASP A 123 -13.91 -6.44 10.55
CA ASP A 123 -15.13 -5.82 11.10
C ASP A 123 -14.82 -4.55 11.91
N ALA A 124 -13.77 -4.59 12.74
CA ALA A 124 -13.32 -3.42 13.48
C ALA A 124 -12.88 -2.29 12.53
N LEU A 125 -12.13 -2.63 11.47
CA LEU A 125 -11.67 -1.64 10.48
C LEU A 125 -12.80 -1.04 9.65
N GLU A 126 -13.85 -1.80 9.33
CA GLU A 126 -15.05 -1.27 8.67
C GLU A 126 -15.84 -0.36 9.60
N LYS A 127 -16.05 -0.79 10.86
CA LYS A 127 -16.75 0.00 11.87
C LYS A 127 -16.04 1.32 12.18
N GLU A 128 -14.71 1.30 12.24
CA GLU A 128 -13.86 2.48 12.42
C GLU A 128 -13.72 3.33 11.13
N GLY A 129 -14.21 2.82 9.98
CA GLY A 129 -14.21 3.51 8.69
C GLY A 129 -12.87 3.45 7.93
N TRP A 130 -11.89 2.69 8.40
CA TRP A 130 -10.61 2.46 7.71
C TRP A 130 -10.77 1.61 6.45
N LEU A 131 -11.67 0.63 6.47
CA LEU A 131 -12.01 -0.20 5.32
C LEU A 131 -13.36 0.24 4.75
N SER A 132 -13.45 0.41 3.42
CA SER A 132 -14.67 0.82 2.75
C SER A 132 -14.72 0.27 1.33
N THR A 133 -15.74 -0.53 1.04
CA THR A 133 -15.99 -1.09 -0.30
C THR A 133 -16.25 0.02 -1.33
N GLU A 134 -16.95 1.08 -0.94
CA GLU A 134 -17.20 2.23 -1.82
C GLU A 134 -15.90 2.97 -2.19
N ARG A 135 -15.04 3.29 -1.21
CA ARG A 135 -13.75 3.93 -1.51
C ARG A 135 -12.85 3.03 -2.35
N PHE A 136 -12.87 1.73 -2.08
CA PHE A 136 -12.19 0.74 -2.91
C PHE A 136 -12.68 0.80 -4.37
N ALA A 137 -13.99 0.80 -4.59
CA ALA A 137 -14.59 0.82 -5.93
C ALA A 137 -14.15 2.07 -6.72
N GLN A 138 -14.24 3.25 -6.11
CA GLN A 138 -13.82 4.51 -6.73
C GLN A 138 -12.31 4.52 -7.03
N SER A 139 -11.49 4.09 -6.07
CA SER A 139 -10.03 3.98 -6.24
C SER A 139 -9.64 2.99 -7.35
N LEU A 140 -10.36 1.87 -7.48
CA LEU A 140 -10.13 0.91 -8.53
C LEU A 140 -10.44 1.52 -9.91
N VAL A 141 -11.61 2.14 -10.06
CA VAL A 141 -12.02 2.83 -11.29
C VAL A 141 -10.96 3.86 -11.69
N HIS A 142 -10.56 4.73 -10.78
CA HIS A 142 -9.56 5.77 -11.03
C HIS A 142 -8.23 5.20 -11.57
N ARG A 143 -7.72 4.12 -10.95
CA ARG A 143 -6.45 3.50 -11.34
C ARG A 143 -6.52 2.72 -12.65
N ARG A 144 -7.69 2.19 -13.02
CA ARG A 144 -7.84 1.27 -14.16
C ARG A 144 -8.41 1.92 -15.42
N ALA A 145 -9.28 2.94 -15.28
CA ALA A 145 -10.07 3.48 -16.38
C ALA A 145 -9.23 3.92 -17.59
N SER A 146 -8.04 4.46 -17.37
CA SER A 146 -7.15 4.92 -18.46
C SER A 146 -6.56 3.80 -19.33
N ARG A 147 -6.69 2.53 -18.91
CA ARG A 147 -6.04 1.38 -19.57
C ARG A 147 -7.00 0.23 -19.86
N GLN A 148 -8.17 0.21 -19.24
CA GLN A 148 -9.14 -0.87 -19.31
C GLN A 148 -10.53 -0.32 -19.63
N GLY A 149 -11.31 -1.13 -20.35
CA GLY A 149 -12.70 -0.82 -20.66
C GLY A 149 -13.64 -1.17 -19.51
N ALA A 150 -14.88 -0.71 -19.65
CA ALA A 150 -15.89 -0.78 -18.60
C ALA A 150 -16.16 -2.23 -18.16
N ALA A 151 -16.21 -3.17 -19.12
CA ALA A 151 -16.55 -4.56 -18.83
C ALA A 151 -15.55 -5.21 -17.86
N ARG A 152 -14.25 -4.94 -18.04
CA ARG A 152 -13.21 -5.54 -17.20
C ARG A 152 -13.17 -4.94 -15.79
N ILE A 153 -13.38 -3.62 -15.69
CA ILE A 153 -13.44 -2.94 -14.40
C ILE A 153 -14.67 -3.38 -13.61
N VAL A 154 -15.84 -3.44 -14.25
CA VAL A 154 -17.08 -3.94 -13.65
C VAL A 154 -16.94 -5.39 -13.17
N GLN A 155 -16.28 -6.23 -13.95
CA GLN A 155 -16.00 -7.61 -13.54
C GLN A 155 -15.13 -7.65 -12.27
N GLU A 156 -14.05 -6.85 -12.21
CA GLU A 156 -13.17 -6.76 -11.03
C GLU A 156 -13.92 -6.21 -9.81
N LEU A 157 -14.81 -5.22 -9.98
CA LEU A 157 -15.66 -4.69 -8.89
C LEU A 157 -16.59 -5.76 -8.31
N ARG A 158 -17.28 -6.51 -9.16
CA ARG A 158 -18.19 -7.59 -8.72
C ARG A 158 -17.45 -8.72 -8.02
N GLN A 159 -16.26 -9.09 -8.49
CA GLN A 159 -15.40 -10.09 -7.84
C GLN A 159 -14.96 -9.66 -6.44
N HIS A 160 -15.05 -8.37 -6.11
CA HIS A 160 -14.70 -7.80 -4.82
C HIS A 160 -15.92 -7.42 -3.97
N GLY A 161 -17.12 -7.89 -4.34
CA GLY A 161 -18.34 -7.73 -3.54
C GLY A 161 -18.92 -6.31 -3.54
N VAL A 162 -18.62 -5.50 -4.56
CA VAL A 162 -19.25 -4.19 -4.72
C VAL A 162 -20.72 -4.36 -5.09
N ASP A 163 -21.61 -3.62 -4.41
CA ASP A 163 -23.07 -3.68 -4.61
C ASP A 163 -23.46 -3.43 -6.07
N ASP A 164 -24.48 -4.15 -6.55
CA ASP A 164 -24.90 -4.10 -7.96
C ASP A 164 -25.42 -2.71 -8.37
N ASN A 165 -26.02 -1.93 -7.47
CA ASN A 165 -26.47 -0.57 -7.78
C ASN A 165 -25.25 0.35 -7.99
N GLN A 166 -24.25 0.24 -7.09
CA GLN A 166 -23.01 0.99 -7.22
C GLN A 166 -22.24 0.59 -8.49
N VAL A 167 -22.20 -0.70 -8.81
CA VAL A 167 -21.61 -1.20 -10.06
C VAL A 167 -22.34 -0.64 -11.27
N ALA A 168 -23.68 -0.56 -11.25
CA ALA A 168 -24.46 0.00 -12.35
C ALA A 168 -24.14 1.49 -12.58
N GLU A 169 -24.05 2.28 -11.51
CA GLU A 169 -23.67 3.69 -11.59
C GLU A 169 -22.25 3.87 -12.16
N LEU A 170 -21.27 3.17 -11.61
CA LEU A 170 -19.88 3.22 -12.08
C LEU A 170 -19.75 2.76 -13.53
N ARG A 171 -20.52 1.76 -13.94
CA ARG A 171 -20.56 1.29 -15.34
C ARG A 171 -21.02 2.40 -16.27
N GLU A 172 -22.07 3.13 -15.92
CA GLU A 172 -22.59 4.22 -16.76
C GLU A 172 -21.55 5.35 -16.92
N GLN A 173 -20.93 5.76 -15.81
CA GLN A 173 -19.85 6.75 -15.81
C GLN A 173 -18.66 6.29 -16.68
N LEU A 174 -18.28 5.01 -16.57
CA LEU A 174 -17.22 4.41 -17.37
C LEU A 174 -17.59 4.35 -18.86
N ARG A 175 -18.85 4.10 -19.21
CA ARG A 175 -19.32 4.04 -20.61
C ARG A 175 -19.31 5.42 -21.26
N ALA A 176 -19.69 6.46 -20.53
CA ALA A 176 -19.75 7.83 -21.04
C ALA A 176 -18.42 8.34 -21.63
N THR A 177 -17.28 7.88 -21.10
CA THR A 177 -15.93 8.29 -21.57
C THR A 177 -15.15 7.14 -22.22
N GLU A 178 -15.79 5.99 -22.50
CA GLU A 178 -15.09 4.77 -22.93
C GLU A 178 -14.41 4.92 -24.29
N TYR A 179 -15.04 5.64 -25.22
CA TYR A 179 -14.49 5.87 -26.55
C TYR A 179 -13.13 6.58 -26.52
N ASP A 180 -13.05 7.70 -25.79
CA ASP A 180 -11.82 8.49 -25.72
C ASP A 180 -10.68 7.70 -25.06
N ARG A 181 -10.98 6.99 -23.97
CA ARG A 181 -9.99 6.14 -23.29
C ARG A 181 -9.51 5.00 -24.18
N ALA A 182 -10.42 4.35 -24.91
CA ALA A 182 -10.08 3.28 -25.85
C ALA A 182 -9.21 3.79 -26.99
N LEU A 183 -9.53 4.97 -27.55
CA LEU A 183 -8.76 5.60 -28.62
C LEU A 183 -7.34 5.92 -28.16
N GLU A 184 -7.17 6.47 -26.96
CA GLU A 184 -5.84 6.76 -26.40
C GLU A 184 -5.02 5.49 -26.14
N VAL A 185 -5.66 4.43 -25.67
CA VAL A 185 -5.01 3.12 -25.52
C VAL A 185 -4.61 2.52 -26.88
N TRP A 186 -5.45 2.70 -27.89
CA TRP A 186 -5.20 2.23 -29.25
C TRP A 186 -4.01 2.97 -29.89
N LYS A 187 -4.01 4.32 -29.85
CA LYS A 187 -2.93 5.17 -30.42
C LYS A 187 -1.56 4.87 -29.81
N LYS A 188 -1.51 4.50 -28.53
CA LYS A 188 -0.25 4.10 -27.86
C LYS A 188 0.34 2.81 -28.39
N ARG A 189 -0.48 1.95 -29.01
CA ARG A 189 -0.05 0.62 -29.50
C ARG A 189 0.06 0.56 -31.01
N PHE A 190 -0.84 1.24 -31.72
CA PHE A 190 -0.98 1.18 -33.17
C PHE A 190 -0.90 2.59 -33.76
N SER A 191 -0.16 2.75 -34.85
CA SER A 191 0.01 4.02 -35.56
C SER A 191 -0.98 4.20 -36.71
N ALA A 192 -1.66 3.14 -37.15
CA ALA A 192 -2.56 3.14 -38.28
C ALA A 192 -3.75 2.21 -38.07
N ARG A 193 -4.85 2.52 -38.76
CA ARG A 193 -6.03 1.66 -38.87
C ARG A 193 -5.70 0.34 -39.57
N PRO A 194 -6.50 -0.71 -39.35
CA PRO A 194 -6.26 -2.00 -40.00
C PRO A 194 -6.47 -1.88 -41.51
N GLU A 195 -5.54 -2.44 -42.29
CA GLU A 195 -5.59 -2.46 -43.76
C GLU A 195 -6.28 -3.74 -44.29
N ASP A 196 -6.32 -4.80 -43.49
CA ASP A 196 -6.92 -6.08 -43.84
C ASP A 196 -7.67 -6.71 -42.63
N ARG A 197 -8.37 -7.82 -42.89
CA ARG A 197 -9.12 -8.56 -41.85
C ARG A 197 -8.23 -9.10 -40.73
N ALA A 198 -6.99 -9.48 -41.04
CA ALA A 198 -6.06 -10.03 -40.05
C ALA A 198 -5.59 -8.94 -39.06
N ALA A 199 -5.26 -7.76 -39.57
CA ALA A 199 -4.95 -6.56 -38.81
C ALA A 199 -6.16 -6.11 -37.99
N TYR A 200 -7.36 -6.12 -38.56
CA TYR A 200 -8.59 -5.81 -37.83
C TYR A 200 -8.75 -6.74 -36.64
N ALA A 201 -8.68 -8.06 -36.86
CA ALA A 201 -8.81 -9.05 -35.79
C ALA A 201 -7.73 -8.86 -34.69
N LYS A 202 -6.49 -8.53 -35.08
CA LYS A 202 -5.39 -8.25 -34.14
C LYS A 202 -5.68 -7.01 -33.28
N GLN A 203 -6.08 -5.91 -33.89
CA GLN A 203 -6.36 -4.66 -33.18
C GLN A 203 -7.63 -4.78 -32.32
N ALA A 204 -8.68 -5.43 -32.83
CA ALA A 204 -9.92 -5.71 -32.11
C ALA A 204 -9.68 -6.58 -30.87
N ARG A 205 -8.92 -7.70 -31.00
CA ARG A 205 -8.55 -8.55 -29.85
C ARG A 205 -7.74 -7.78 -28.80
N PHE A 206 -6.87 -6.86 -29.21
CA PHE A 206 -6.09 -6.04 -28.28
C PHE A 206 -6.98 -5.15 -27.40
N LEU A 207 -8.02 -4.54 -27.97
CA LEU A 207 -8.98 -3.72 -27.23
C LEU A 207 -9.97 -4.58 -26.45
N ALA A 208 -10.50 -5.65 -27.05
CA ALA A 208 -11.45 -6.56 -26.40
C ALA A 208 -10.83 -7.26 -25.18
N SER A 209 -9.57 -7.69 -25.25
CA SER A 209 -8.86 -8.27 -24.09
C SER A 209 -8.69 -7.30 -22.92
N ARG A 210 -8.76 -5.99 -23.17
CA ARG A 210 -8.78 -4.95 -22.14
C ARG A 210 -10.19 -4.61 -21.64
N GLY A 211 -11.22 -5.25 -22.19
CA GLY A 211 -12.61 -5.08 -21.80
C GLY A 211 -13.30 -3.87 -22.41
N PHE A 212 -12.75 -3.28 -23.47
CA PHE A 212 -13.45 -2.22 -24.22
C PHE A 212 -14.62 -2.82 -25.00
N ALA A 213 -15.73 -2.10 -25.01
CA ALA A 213 -16.95 -2.59 -25.62
C ALA A 213 -16.87 -2.65 -27.16
N HIS A 214 -17.62 -3.59 -27.74
CA HIS A 214 -17.53 -3.93 -29.15
C HIS A 214 -18.00 -2.78 -30.07
N ASP A 215 -19.01 -2.01 -29.66
CA ASP A 215 -19.46 -0.80 -30.34
C ASP A 215 -18.35 0.27 -30.41
N VAL A 216 -17.63 0.48 -29.30
CA VAL A 216 -16.47 1.39 -29.24
C VAL A 216 -15.34 0.91 -30.15
N ILE A 217 -15.05 -0.40 -30.14
CA ILE A 217 -14.01 -0.99 -30.99
C ILE A 217 -14.32 -0.77 -32.47
N ARG A 218 -15.55 -1.07 -32.91
CA ARG A 218 -15.99 -0.83 -34.30
C ARG A 218 -15.90 0.65 -34.67
N ARG A 219 -16.25 1.56 -33.76
CA ARG A 219 -16.14 3.01 -34.00
C ARG A 219 -14.68 3.48 -34.18
N ILE A 220 -13.72 2.84 -33.52
CA ILE A 220 -12.29 3.19 -33.65
C ILE A 220 -11.68 2.61 -34.92
N LEU A 221 -11.95 1.32 -35.17
CA LEU A 221 -11.31 0.56 -36.25
C LEU A 221 -12.01 0.71 -37.61
N GLY A 222 -13.29 1.11 -37.62
CA GLY A 222 -14.16 1.03 -38.79
C GLY A 222 -14.96 -0.29 -38.82
N ALA A 223 -15.86 -0.42 -39.78
CA ALA A 223 -16.38 -1.74 -40.12
C ALA A 223 -15.20 -2.56 -40.65
N GLY A 224 -14.83 -3.65 -39.98
CA GLY A 224 -13.99 -4.65 -40.63
C GLY A 224 -14.87 -5.26 -41.71
N ASP A 225 -14.49 -5.19 -42.98
CA ASP A 225 -15.31 -5.65 -44.10
C ASP A 225 -15.88 -7.03 -43.79
N GLU A 226 -17.16 -7.07 -43.39
CA GLU A 226 -17.94 -8.27 -43.13
C GLU A 226 -18.57 -8.65 -44.48
N ASP A 227 -17.82 -9.43 -45.27
CA ASP A 227 -18.35 -10.35 -46.28
C ASP A 227 -18.07 -11.80 -45.84
#